data_AF-A0A2M7BMW7-F1
#
_entry.id   AF-A0A2M7BMW7-F1
#
_cell.length_a   1.000
_cell.length_b   1.000
_cell.length_c   1.000
_cell.angle_alpha   90.00
_cell.angle_beta   90.00
_cell.angle_gamma   90.00
#
_symmetry.space_group_name_H-M   'P 1'
#
loop_
_entity.id
_entity.type
_entity.pdbx_description
1 polymer ?
#
loop_
_entity_poly.entity_id
_entity_poly.type
_entity_poly.pdbx_seq_one_letter_code
_entity_poly.pdbx_strand_id
1 'polypeptide(L)'
;ITSIARAQNDFNYSFSEVSSWLLTHDFNLANLESPIIKNCPPGLTGTFTFCGDDRFIPPLSKYNFVLNLNNNHILNYGKNGLIQTQNLLNDIPHFYNNFLTKTVGDISFGFLGFDFITYPGLDKNEILTKIKKYDSSVDYLIISIHWGNEYLPKAETWRINLAHDMVNAGADIIHGHHPHVWQNYEIYKDKPIFYSFGNFIFDQ
;
A
#
# COMPACT_ATOMS: atom_id res chain seq x y z
N ILE A 1 9.68 -9.24 5.39
CA ILE A 1 9.98 -8.07 6.26
C ILE A 1 11.26 -8.34 7.03
N THR A 2 12.26 -7.55 6.66
CA THR A 2 13.69 -7.53 6.98
C THR A 2 14.26 -8.63 7.88
N SER A 3 14.97 -9.57 7.25
CA SER A 3 15.86 -10.55 7.88
C SER A 3 16.80 -9.93 8.93
N ILE A 4 17.23 -8.68 8.71
CA ILE A 4 18.09 -7.92 9.64
C ILE A 4 17.39 -7.65 10.96
N ALA A 5 16.14 -7.16 10.95
CA ALA A 5 15.40 -6.89 12.18
C ALA A 5 15.19 -8.16 13.01
N ARG A 6 14.93 -9.29 12.34
CA ARG A 6 14.84 -10.61 12.99
C ARG A 6 16.19 -11.04 13.57
N ALA A 7 17.29 -10.88 12.82
CA ALA A 7 18.63 -11.26 13.26
C ALA A 7 19.10 -10.44 14.48
N GLN A 8 18.75 -9.16 14.53
CA GLN A 8 19.05 -8.27 15.66
C GLN A 8 18.02 -8.37 16.80
N ASN A 9 16.89 -9.02 16.56
CA ASN A 9 15.70 -8.98 17.42
C ASN A 9 15.28 -7.54 17.77
N ASP A 10 15.43 -6.61 16.82
CA ASP A 10 15.00 -5.22 16.90
C ASP A 10 14.16 -4.86 15.69
N PHE A 11 12.85 -4.76 15.91
CA PHE A 11 11.86 -4.47 14.88
C PHE A 11 11.70 -2.96 14.61
N ASN A 12 12.29 -2.10 15.45
CA ASN A 12 12.39 -0.67 15.18
C ASN A 12 13.57 -0.35 14.26
N TYR A 13 14.57 -1.24 14.18
CA TYR A 13 15.79 -1.03 13.42
C TYR A 13 15.53 -0.52 12.00
N SER A 14 14.58 -1.15 11.28
CA SER A 14 14.25 -0.80 9.89
C SER A 14 13.70 0.61 9.70
N PHE A 15 13.28 1.28 10.77
CA PHE A 15 12.74 2.64 10.75
C PHE A 15 13.67 3.67 11.40
N SER A 16 14.75 3.22 12.06
CA SER A 16 15.56 4.05 12.97
C SER A 16 16.05 5.36 12.32
N GLU A 17 16.65 5.25 11.13
CA GLU A 17 17.23 6.37 10.38
C GLU A 17 16.21 7.38 9.84
N VAL A 18 14.94 7.00 9.74
CA VAL A 18 13.84 7.85 9.21
C VAL A 18 12.77 8.14 10.24
N SER A 19 12.96 7.69 11.48
CA SER A 19 11.96 7.75 12.54
C SER A 19 11.51 9.18 12.87
N SER A 20 12.45 10.13 12.89
CA SER A 20 12.14 11.54 13.10
C SER A 20 11.22 12.09 12.02
N TRP A 21 11.49 11.76 10.75
CA TRP A 21 10.68 12.17 9.60
C TRP A 21 9.29 11.52 9.63
N LEU A 22 9.19 10.22 9.91
CA LEU A 22 7.89 9.55 10.01
C LEU A 22 6.98 10.16 11.09
N LEU A 23 7.56 10.65 12.18
CA LEU A 23 6.82 11.26 13.30
C LEU A 23 6.33 12.69 13.02
N THR A 24 6.81 13.37 11.98
CA THR A 24 6.36 14.74 11.66
C THR A 24 5.10 14.81 10.80
N HIS A 25 4.52 13.67 10.40
CA HIS A 25 3.38 13.61 9.49
C HIS A 25 2.10 13.15 10.21
N ASP A 26 0.94 13.67 9.79
CA ASP A 26 -0.37 13.29 10.31
C ASP A 26 -0.78 11.85 9.96
N PHE A 27 -0.13 11.25 8.97
CA PHE A 27 -0.06 9.82 8.69
C PHE A 27 1.00 9.50 7.65
N ASN A 28 1.37 8.22 7.57
CA ASN A 28 2.24 7.67 6.53
C ASN A 28 1.47 6.60 5.75
N LEU A 29 1.21 6.80 4.45
CA LEU A 29 0.55 5.79 3.61
C LEU A 29 1.58 4.78 3.09
N ALA A 30 1.31 3.49 3.23
CA ALA A 30 2.17 2.43 2.69
C ALA A 30 1.36 1.24 2.14
N ASN A 31 1.95 0.51 1.20
CA ASN A 31 1.47 -0.82 0.82
C ASN A 31 2.08 -1.87 1.76
N LEU A 32 1.23 -2.61 2.49
CA LEU A 32 1.67 -3.79 3.23
C LEU A 32 1.47 -5.02 2.33
N GLU A 33 2.54 -5.37 1.62
CA GLU A 33 2.52 -6.46 0.64
C GLU A 33 2.54 -7.85 1.28
N SER A 34 3.20 -7.97 2.43
CA SER A 34 3.24 -9.24 3.17
C SER A 34 2.08 -9.32 4.15
N PRO A 35 1.28 -10.41 4.15
CA PRO A 35 0.37 -10.68 5.25
C PRO A 35 1.16 -10.83 6.55
N ILE A 36 0.64 -10.29 7.64
CA ILE A 36 1.22 -10.43 8.98
C ILE A 36 0.48 -11.54 9.70
N ILE A 37 1.22 -12.59 10.10
CA ILE A 37 0.65 -13.73 10.81
C ILE A 37 1.50 -14.07 12.04
N LYS A 38 0.87 -14.64 13.07
CA LYS A 38 1.61 -15.13 14.24
C LYS A 38 2.49 -16.31 13.86
N ASN A 39 3.65 -16.42 14.48
CA ASN A 39 4.64 -17.48 14.20
C ASN A 39 5.02 -17.53 12.71
N CYS A 40 5.09 -16.36 12.10
CA CYS A 40 5.45 -16.19 10.71
C CYS A 40 6.75 -16.95 10.38
N PRO A 41 6.70 -17.99 9.52
CA PRO A 41 7.86 -18.83 9.27
C PRO A 41 8.97 -18.02 8.57
N PRO A 42 10.24 -18.43 8.72
CA PRO A 42 11.31 -17.91 7.88
C PRO A 42 10.95 -18.11 6.41
N GLY A 43 11.08 -17.06 5.60
CA GLY A 43 10.90 -17.16 4.16
C GLY A 43 11.95 -18.10 3.57
N LEU A 44 11.54 -18.88 2.57
CA LEU A 44 12.45 -19.70 1.78
C LEU A 44 12.78 -18.95 0.49
N THR A 45 14.06 -18.79 0.18
CA THR A 45 14.54 -18.14 -1.04
C THR A 45 13.85 -18.72 -2.28
N GLY A 46 13.34 -17.84 -3.15
CA GLY A 46 12.72 -18.23 -4.43
C GLY A 46 11.26 -18.68 -4.36
N THR A 47 10.63 -18.69 -3.18
CA THR A 47 9.21 -19.11 -3.05
C THR A 47 8.20 -17.99 -3.27
N PHE A 48 8.64 -16.72 -3.31
CA PHE A 48 7.79 -15.51 -3.38
C PHE A 48 6.56 -15.56 -2.44
N THR A 49 6.68 -16.31 -1.34
CA THR A 49 5.65 -16.46 -0.31
C THR A 49 6.06 -15.56 0.84
N PHE A 50 5.47 -14.38 0.88
CA PHE A 50 5.82 -13.35 1.83
C PHE A 50 5.05 -13.49 3.13
N CYS A 51 5.78 -13.26 4.22
CA CYS A 51 5.25 -13.34 5.56
C CYS A 51 5.85 -12.23 6.43
N GLY A 52 4.98 -11.37 6.94
CA GLY A 52 5.30 -10.32 7.89
C GLY A 52 5.30 -10.86 9.33
N ASP A 53 6.36 -10.53 10.07
CA ASP A 53 6.45 -10.84 11.51
C ASP A 53 5.52 -9.92 12.30
N ASP A 54 4.74 -10.47 13.24
CA ASP A 54 3.82 -9.68 14.07
C ASP A 54 4.53 -8.74 15.05
N ARG A 55 5.84 -8.93 15.27
CA ARG A 55 6.67 -7.96 16.02
C ARG A 55 6.89 -6.64 15.28
N PHE A 56 6.47 -6.51 14.01
CA PHE A 56 6.40 -5.21 13.32
C PHE A 56 5.14 -4.40 13.65
N ILE A 57 4.15 -4.96 14.35
CA ILE A 57 2.93 -4.21 14.71
C ILE A 57 3.24 -2.95 15.55
N PRO A 58 4.09 -3.01 16.61
CA PRO A 58 4.43 -1.81 17.38
C PRO A 58 5.03 -0.66 16.57
N PRO A 59 6.06 -0.84 15.71
CA PRO A 59 6.56 0.27 14.89
C PRO A 59 5.54 0.75 13.87
N LEU A 60 4.72 -0.13 13.26
CA LEU A 60 3.66 0.29 12.35
C LEU A 60 2.62 1.21 13.04
N SER A 61 2.27 0.91 14.29
CA SER A 61 1.41 1.76 15.12
C SER A 61 2.12 3.07 15.51
N LYS A 62 3.36 2.99 16.01
CA LYS A 62 4.16 4.13 16.46
C LYS A 62 4.32 5.22 15.40
N TYR A 63 4.50 4.82 14.14
CA TYR A 63 4.74 5.73 13.02
C TYR A 63 3.46 6.07 12.25
N ASN A 64 2.27 5.86 12.83
CA ASN A 64 0.99 6.37 12.33
C ASN A 64 0.73 5.98 10.86
N PHE A 65 0.93 4.71 10.54
CA PHE A 65 0.71 4.21 9.19
C PHE A 65 -0.78 4.07 8.85
N VAL A 66 -1.10 4.33 7.59
CA VAL A 66 -2.32 3.88 6.91
C VAL A 66 -1.90 2.83 5.88
N LEU A 67 -2.47 1.64 5.91
CA LEU A 67 -1.96 0.48 5.17
C LEU A 67 -2.92 0.01 4.07
N ASN A 68 -2.45 0.03 2.83
CA ASN A 68 -3.10 -0.69 1.73
C ASN A 68 -2.74 -2.17 1.80
N LEU A 69 -3.76 -3.03 1.79
CA LEU A 69 -3.59 -4.49 1.73
C LEU A 69 -3.93 -5.08 0.36
N ASN A 70 -4.33 -4.25 -0.62
CA ASN A 70 -4.71 -4.71 -1.95
C ASN A 70 -3.45 -4.88 -2.79
N ASN A 71 -2.95 -6.12 -2.87
CA ASN A 71 -1.77 -6.53 -3.62
C ASN A 71 -1.80 -8.07 -3.81
N ASN A 72 -0.89 -8.57 -4.64
CA ASN A 72 -0.81 -9.98 -5.03
C ASN A 72 -0.34 -10.94 -3.93
N HIS A 73 0.32 -10.42 -2.88
CA HIS A 73 0.91 -11.25 -1.83
C HIS A 73 0.08 -11.34 -0.56
N ILE A 74 -0.91 -10.46 -0.36
CA ILE A 74 -1.75 -10.46 0.85
C ILE A 74 -2.46 -11.81 1.11
N LEU A 75 -2.68 -12.62 0.07
CA LEU A 75 -3.29 -13.95 0.14
C LEU A 75 -2.27 -15.10 0.13
N ASN A 76 -0.97 -14.86 0.33
CA ASN A 76 0.06 -15.92 0.39
C ASN A 76 -0.23 -16.99 1.47
N TYR A 77 -0.94 -16.62 2.55
CA TYR A 77 -1.43 -17.55 3.58
C TYR A 77 -2.96 -17.72 3.54
N GLY A 78 -3.54 -17.51 2.36
CA GLY A 78 -4.97 -17.59 2.10
C GLY A 78 -5.81 -16.57 2.88
N LYS A 79 -7.13 -16.77 2.86
CA LYS A 79 -8.08 -15.88 3.55
C LYS A 79 -7.84 -15.82 5.06
N ASN A 80 -7.38 -16.91 5.67
CA ASN A 80 -7.06 -16.95 7.09
C ASN A 80 -5.88 -16.04 7.43
N GLY A 81 -4.85 -15.99 6.58
CA GLY A 81 -3.73 -15.07 6.74
C GLY A 81 -4.16 -13.60 6.64
N LEU A 82 -5.01 -13.26 5.66
CA LEU A 82 -5.60 -11.93 5.55
C LEU A 82 -6.42 -11.56 6.80
N ILE A 83 -7.34 -12.43 7.24
CA ILE A 83 -8.16 -12.18 8.43
C ILE A 83 -7.28 -11.97 9.66
N GLN A 84 -6.24 -12.81 9.83
CA GLN A 84 -5.31 -12.66 10.93
C GLN A 84 -4.53 -11.34 10.84
N THR A 85 -4.10 -10.94 9.64
CA THR A 85 -3.44 -9.65 9.39
C THR A 85 -4.33 -8.49 9.83
N GLN A 86 -5.59 -8.47 9.38
CA GLN A 86 -6.56 -7.43 9.74
C GLN A 86 -6.82 -7.39 11.25
N ASN A 87 -6.93 -8.55 11.90
CA ASN A 87 -7.09 -8.63 13.36
C ASN A 87 -5.88 -8.11 14.12
N LEU A 88 -4.65 -8.36 13.65
CA LEU A 88 -3.42 -7.84 14.25
C LEU A 88 -3.26 -6.33 14.01
N LEU A 89 -3.80 -5.82 12.91
CA LEU A 89 -3.84 -4.40 12.55
C LEU A 89 -5.05 -3.65 13.10
N ASN A 90 -5.83 -4.21 14.04
CA ASN A 90 -7.10 -3.63 14.48
C ASN A 90 -7.03 -2.13 14.88
N ASP A 91 -5.90 -1.72 15.48
CA ASP A 91 -5.68 -0.33 15.91
C ASP A 91 -4.86 0.50 14.90
N ILE A 92 -4.55 -0.05 13.73
CA ILE A 92 -3.80 0.59 12.66
C ILE A 92 -4.74 0.72 11.44
N PRO A 93 -5.04 1.95 10.96
CA PRO A 93 -5.91 2.13 9.81
C PRO A 93 -5.43 1.33 8.59
N HIS A 94 -6.29 0.49 8.04
CA HIS A 94 -5.97 -0.35 6.90
C HIS A 94 -7.19 -0.59 6.01
N PHE A 95 -6.96 -0.92 4.74
CA PHE A 95 -8.03 -1.15 3.78
C PHE A 95 -7.73 -2.30 2.81
N TYR A 96 -8.74 -3.12 2.60
CA TYR A 96 -8.80 -4.24 1.66
C TYR A 96 -10.22 -4.35 1.10
N ASN A 97 -10.40 -4.03 -0.19
CA ASN A 97 -11.71 -4.02 -0.86
C ASN A 97 -12.83 -3.18 -0.19
N ASN A 98 -12.49 -2.31 0.77
CA ASN A 98 -13.38 -1.36 1.42
C ASN A 98 -12.92 0.09 1.20
N PHE A 99 -13.83 1.03 1.38
CA PHE A 99 -13.51 2.46 1.45
C PHE A 99 -13.15 2.81 2.89
N LEU A 100 -11.93 3.29 3.12
CA LEU A 100 -11.49 3.79 4.41
C LEU A 100 -11.51 5.32 4.38
N THR A 101 -11.92 5.94 5.47
CA THR A 101 -11.80 7.38 5.67
C THR A 101 -10.94 7.69 6.89
N LYS A 102 -10.22 8.80 6.85
CA LYS A 102 -9.48 9.37 7.97
C LYS A 102 -9.63 10.88 7.93
N THR A 103 -9.86 11.49 9.09
CA THR A 103 -9.93 12.95 9.21
C THR A 103 -8.75 13.45 10.02
N VAL A 104 -8.13 14.55 9.57
CA VAL A 104 -7.05 15.26 10.24
C VAL A 104 -7.45 16.72 10.33
N GLY A 105 -7.69 17.22 11.55
CA GLY A 105 -8.33 18.53 11.74
C GLY A 105 -9.70 18.54 11.06
N ASP A 106 -9.90 19.49 10.14
CA ASP A 106 -11.13 19.63 9.35
C ASP A 106 -11.03 19.01 7.95
N ILE A 107 -9.92 18.33 7.62
CA ILE A 107 -9.68 17.74 6.29
C ILE A 107 -9.94 16.24 6.34
N SER A 108 -10.80 15.76 5.45
CA SER A 108 -11.15 14.35 5.28
C SER A 108 -10.41 13.72 4.10
N PHE A 109 -9.84 12.54 4.35
CA PHE A 109 -9.13 11.72 3.38
C PHE A 109 -9.88 10.42 3.17
N GLY A 110 -10.12 10.05 1.91
CA GLY A 110 -10.67 8.76 1.51
C GLY A 110 -9.59 7.90 0.86
N PHE A 111 -9.61 6.60 1.11
CA PHE A 111 -8.65 5.65 0.57
C PHE A 111 -9.37 4.51 -0.16
N LEU A 112 -8.96 4.26 -1.40
CA LEU A 112 -9.33 3.09 -2.18
C LEU A 112 -8.07 2.34 -2.59
N GLY A 113 -8.15 1.01 -2.54
CA GLY A 113 -7.04 0.13 -2.89
C GLY A 113 -7.41 -0.83 -4.02
N PHE A 114 -6.46 -1.07 -4.93
CA PHE A 114 -6.66 -1.95 -6.08
C PHE A 114 -5.43 -2.81 -6.38
N ASP A 115 -5.67 -4.02 -6.88
CA ASP A 115 -4.65 -4.98 -7.30
C ASP A 115 -4.89 -5.38 -8.77
N PHE A 116 -3.94 -5.06 -9.65
CA PHE A 116 -3.96 -5.40 -11.07
C PHE A 116 -3.06 -6.59 -11.43
N ILE A 117 -2.38 -7.18 -10.44
CA ILE A 117 -1.40 -8.25 -10.65
C ILE A 117 -2.06 -9.61 -10.47
N THR A 118 -2.94 -9.76 -9.47
CA THR A 118 -3.65 -11.02 -9.25
C THR A 118 -4.65 -11.33 -10.36
N TYR A 119 -4.70 -12.59 -10.80
CA TYR A 119 -5.68 -13.08 -11.78
C TYR A 119 -6.94 -13.68 -11.09
N PRO A 120 -8.15 -13.42 -11.60
CA PRO A 120 -8.47 -12.53 -12.73
C PRO A 120 -8.23 -11.06 -12.36
N GLY A 121 -7.66 -10.31 -13.30
CA GLY A 121 -7.40 -8.88 -13.11
C GLY A 121 -8.70 -8.09 -12.96
N LEU A 122 -8.62 -6.95 -12.26
CA LEU A 122 -9.76 -6.06 -12.07
C LEU A 122 -10.26 -5.46 -13.38
N ASP A 123 -11.58 -5.31 -13.51
CA ASP A 123 -12.18 -4.50 -14.56
C ASP A 123 -11.95 -3.01 -14.25
N LYS A 124 -11.30 -2.32 -15.19
CA LYS A 124 -11.12 -0.88 -15.17
C LYS A 124 -12.43 -0.13 -14.88
N ASN A 125 -13.56 -0.54 -15.44
CA ASN A 125 -14.83 0.16 -15.24
C ASN A 125 -15.33 0.07 -13.80
N GLU A 126 -15.08 -1.04 -13.10
CA GLU A 126 -15.43 -1.18 -11.68
C GLU A 126 -14.65 -0.18 -10.82
N ILE A 127 -13.37 0.01 -11.14
CA ILE A 127 -12.50 0.96 -10.45
C ILE A 127 -13.00 2.39 -10.67
N LEU A 128 -13.20 2.80 -11.93
CA LEU A 128 -13.67 4.14 -12.24
C LEU A 128 -15.04 4.43 -11.62
N THR A 129 -15.91 3.41 -11.54
CA THR A 129 -17.22 3.53 -10.86
C THR A 129 -17.06 3.73 -9.36
N LYS A 130 -16.15 3.00 -8.70
CA LYS A 130 -15.87 3.18 -7.27
C LYS A 130 -15.28 4.56 -6.97
N ILE A 131 -14.37 5.05 -7.82
CA ILE A 131 -13.78 6.39 -7.64
C ILE A 131 -14.88 7.46 -7.72
N LYS A 132 -15.68 7.46 -8.80
CA LYS A 132 -16.80 8.40 -8.96
C LYS A 132 -17.81 8.33 -7.82
N LYS A 133 -18.03 7.15 -7.25
CA LYS A 133 -18.94 6.97 -6.10
C LYS A 133 -18.47 7.73 -4.85
N TYR A 134 -17.16 7.80 -4.62
CA TYR A 134 -16.60 8.34 -3.37
C TYR A 134 -15.91 9.70 -3.50
N ASP A 135 -15.67 10.18 -4.73
CA ASP A 135 -15.08 11.49 -5.04
C ASP A 135 -15.65 12.61 -4.16
N SER A 136 -16.97 12.83 -4.19
CA SER A 136 -17.60 13.91 -3.42
C SER A 136 -17.85 13.61 -1.93
N SER A 137 -17.30 12.52 -1.39
CA SER A 137 -17.52 12.12 0.01
C SER A 137 -16.39 12.51 0.97
N VAL A 138 -15.28 13.02 0.43
CA VAL A 138 -14.08 13.43 1.17
C VAL A 138 -13.43 14.65 0.50
N ASP A 139 -12.52 15.34 1.19
CA ASP A 139 -11.76 16.46 0.62
C ASP A 139 -10.62 15.99 -0.30
N TYR A 140 -10.02 14.83 0.02
CA TYR A 140 -8.99 14.19 -0.80
C TYR A 140 -9.24 12.69 -0.94
N LEU A 141 -9.47 12.22 -2.16
CA LEU A 141 -9.58 10.80 -2.50
C LEU A 141 -8.24 10.25 -3.03
N ILE A 142 -7.62 9.38 -2.24
CA ILE A 142 -6.33 8.75 -2.53
C ILE A 142 -6.54 7.34 -3.06
N ILE A 143 -5.94 7.05 -4.21
CA ILE A 143 -5.98 5.73 -4.84
C ILE A 143 -4.63 5.04 -4.68
N SER A 144 -4.60 3.95 -3.92
CA SER A 144 -3.42 3.09 -3.77
C SER A 144 -3.53 1.89 -4.71
N ILE A 145 -2.60 1.72 -5.63
CA ILE A 145 -2.74 0.73 -6.72
C ILE A 145 -1.48 -0.13 -6.91
N HIS A 146 -1.65 -1.45 -6.84
CA HIS A 146 -0.63 -2.46 -7.06
C HIS A 146 -0.66 -2.88 -8.54
N TRP A 147 0.34 -2.51 -9.34
CA TRP A 147 0.27 -2.62 -10.80
C TRP A 147 1.62 -2.53 -11.54
N GLY A 148 1.61 -2.88 -12.83
CA GLY A 148 2.77 -2.75 -13.72
C GLY A 148 3.64 -4.00 -13.72
N ASN A 149 4.80 -3.90 -14.35
CA ASN A 149 5.80 -4.97 -14.32
C ASN A 149 6.94 -4.64 -13.36
N GLU A 150 7.45 -5.66 -12.68
CA GLU A 150 8.60 -5.55 -11.79
C GLU A 150 9.84 -5.01 -12.51
N TYR A 151 10.61 -4.17 -11.81
CA TYR A 151 11.93 -3.67 -12.20
C TYR A 151 12.00 -2.81 -13.47
N LEU A 152 10.86 -2.43 -14.07
CA LEU A 152 10.87 -1.45 -15.14
C LEU A 152 11.11 -0.03 -14.59
N PRO A 153 12.04 0.75 -15.16
CA PRO A 153 12.38 2.07 -14.64
C PRO A 153 11.36 3.17 -14.96
N LYS A 154 10.38 2.88 -15.83
CA LYS A 154 9.36 3.83 -16.29
C LYS A 154 8.00 3.17 -16.35
N ALA A 155 6.96 3.99 -16.15
CA ALA A 155 5.60 3.56 -16.33
C ALA A 155 5.25 3.25 -17.80
N GLU A 156 4.56 2.14 -18.02
CA GLU A 156 4.00 1.77 -19.30
C GLU A 156 2.84 2.70 -19.67
N THR A 157 2.65 2.95 -20.96
CA THR A 157 1.62 3.86 -21.48
C THR A 157 0.21 3.52 -20.98
N TRP A 158 -0.13 2.24 -20.82
CA TRP A 158 -1.43 1.84 -20.32
C TRP A 158 -1.66 2.25 -18.86
N ARG A 159 -0.61 2.24 -18.01
CA ARG A 159 -0.69 2.73 -16.63
C ARG A 159 -0.85 4.24 -16.59
N ILE A 160 -0.15 4.95 -17.48
CA ILE A 160 -0.29 6.40 -17.61
C ILE A 160 -1.74 6.76 -17.97
N ASN A 161 -2.28 6.13 -19.01
CA ASN A 161 -3.66 6.37 -19.43
C ASN A 161 -4.66 6.01 -18.32
N LEU A 162 -4.44 4.89 -17.62
CA LEU A 162 -5.31 4.47 -16.52
C LEU A 162 -5.22 5.43 -15.32
N ALA A 163 -4.04 5.96 -14.99
CA ALA A 163 -3.87 6.99 -13.96
C ALA A 163 -4.66 8.26 -14.30
N HIS A 164 -4.57 8.71 -15.56
CA HIS A 164 -5.33 9.87 -16.04
C HIS A 164 -6.83 9.61 -15.96
N ASP A 165 -7.30 8.41 -16.33
CA ASP A 165 -8.70 8.04 -16.20
C ASP A 165 -9.19 8.03 -14.74
N MET A 166 -8.35 7.57 -13.80
CA MET A 166 -8.66 7.62 -12.36
C MET A 166 -8.75 9.06 -11.85
N VAL A 167 -7.82 9.94 -12.24
CA VAL A 167 -7.89 11.38 -11.91
C VAL A 167 -9.13 12.02 -12.52
N ASN A 168 -9.44 11.72 -13.79
CA ASN A 168 -10.65 12.21 -14.46
C ASN A 168 -11.95 11.69 -13.80
N ALA A 169 -11.88 10.59 -13.06
CA ALA A 169 -12.99 10.01 -12.33
C ALA A 169 -13.16 10.58 -10.90
N GLY A 170 -12.22 11.40 -10.42
CA GLY A 170 -12.28 12.02 -9.09
C GLY A 170 -11.12 11.66 -8.14
N ALA A 171 -10.06 10.98 -8.61
CA ALA A 171 -8.90 10.74 -7.76
C ALA A 171 -8.06 12.02 -7.59
N ASP A 172 -7.66 12.32 -6.35
CA ASP A 172 -6.79 13.45 -6.04
C ASP A 172 -5.31 13.08 -6.01
N ILE A 173 -4.99 11.85 -5.62
CA ILE A 173 -3.61 11.34 -5.53
C ILE A 173 -3.59 9.89 -6.00
N ILE A 174 -2.64 9.54 -6.86
CA ILE A 174 -2.34 8.14 -7.21
C ILE A 174 -1.04 7.70 -6.51
N HIS A 175 -1.17 6.70 -5.64
CA HIS A 175 -0.09 6.04 -4.91
C HIS A 175 0.18 4.66 -5.52
N GLY A 176 1.09 4.59 -6.49
CA GLY A 176 1.47 3.37 -7.19
C GLY A 176 2.59 2.58 -6.49
N HIS A 177 2.51 1.26 -6.59
CA HIS A 177 3.49 0.28 -6.08
C HIS A 177 3.39 -1.02 -6.89
N HIS A 178 4.20 -2.03 -6.53
CA HIS A 178 4.49 -3.30 -7.25
C HIS A 178 5.82 -3.35 -8.03
N PRO A 179 6.25 -2.34 -8.81
CA PRO A 179 7.47 -2.49 -9.61
C PRO A 179 8.77 -2.70 -8.81
N HIS A 180 8.74 -2.53 -7.49
CA HIS A 180 9.89 -2.62 -6.57
C HIS A 180 11.04 -1.65 -6.85
N VAL A 181 10.89 -0.78 -7.85
CA VAL A 181 11.80 0.31 -8.19
C VAL A 181 11.05 1.62 -8.22
N TRP A 182 11.73 2.71 -7.87
CA TRP A 182 11.21 4.06 -8.06
C TRP A 182 10.96 4.30 -9.55
N GLN A 183 9.77 4.80 -9.87
CA GLN A 183 9.41 5.24 -11.23
C GLN A 183 9.16 6.73 -11.26
N ASN A 184 9.04 7.28 -12.47
CA ASN A 184 8.66 8.67 -12.66
C ASN A 184 7.34 9.01 -11.93
N TYR A 185 7.16 10.30 -11.64
CA TYR A 185 5.89 10.87 -11.21
C TYR A 185 5.51 12.00 -12.16
N GLU A 186 4.24 12.39 -12.16
CA GLU A 186 3.77 13.56 -12.88
C GLU A 186 2.66 14.29 -12.10
N ILE A 187 2.37 15.52 -12.52
CA ILE A 187 1.21 16.27 -12.07
C ILE A 187 0.25 16.36 -13.25
N TYR A 188 -0.94 15.77 -13.12
CA TYR A 188 -1.99 15.81 -14.14
C TYR A 188 -3.22 16.50 -13.56
N LYS A 189 -3.64 17.64 -14.14
CA LYS A 189 -4.74 18.48 -13.61
C LYS A 189 -4.57 18.84 -12.13
N ASP A 190 -3.36 19.27 -11.75
CA ASP A 190 -2.98 19.61 -10.38
C ASP A 190 -3.04 18.44 -9.38
N LYS A 191 -3.18 17.19 -9.87
CA LYS A 191 -3.19 15.97 -9.06
C LYS A 191 -1.89 15.18 -9.24
N PRO A 192 -1.16 14.86 -8.16
CA PRO A 192 0.07 14.09 -8.27
C PRO A 192 -0.20 12.60 -8.54
N ILE A 193 0.56 12.06 -9.47
CA ILE A 193 0.55 10.65 -9.85
C ILE A 193 1.95 10.07 -9.64
N PHE A 194 2.08 9.16 -8.68
CA PHE A 194 3.30 8.39 -8.47
C PHE A 194 3.10 6.98 -9.00
N TYR A 195 3.87 6.57 -10.01
CA TYR A 195 3.67 5.27 -10.66
C TYR A 195 4.24 4.10 -9.86
N SER A 196 5.31 4.34 -9.10
CA SER A 196 5.88 3.40 -8.13
C SER A 196 6.80 4.14 -7.16
N PHE A 197 6.58 3.96 -5.86
CA PHE A 197 7.49 4.40 -4.81
C PHE A 197 8.69 3.44 -4.60
N GLY A 198 8.66 2.25 -5.20
CA GLY A 198 9.65 1.20 -4.94
C GLY A 198 9.53 0.60 -3.55
N ASN A 199 10.60 -0.03 -3.08
CA ASN A 199 10.65 -0.68 -1.76
C ASN A 199 11.04 0.31 -0.67
N PHE A 200 10.30 0.30 0.45
CA PHE A 200 10.65 1.02 1.67
C PHE A 200 11.31 0.08 2.69
N ILE A 201 10.53 -0.70 3.43
CA ILE A 201 11.02 -1.74 4.36
C ILE A 201 10.61 -3.10 3.80
N PHE A 202 11.42 -3.60 2.88
CA PHE A 202 11.13 -4.82 2.15
C PHE A 202 12.43 -5.53 1.74
N ASP A 203 12.56 -6.77 2.18
CA ASP A 203 13.60 -7.70 1.77
C ASP A 203 12.98 -8.72 0.82
N GLN A 204 13.03 -8.40 -0.47
CA GLN A 204 12.58 -9.30 -1.54
C GLN A 204 13.61 -10.39 -1.80
#